data_AF-A0A1I4D8V8-F1
#
_entry.id   AF-A0A1I4D8V8-F1
#
_cell.length_a   1.000
_cell.length_b   1.000
_cell.length_c   1.000
_cell.angle_alpha   90.00
_cell.angle_beta   90.00
_cell.angle_gamma   90.00
#
_symmetry.space_group_name_H-M   'P 1'
#
loop_
_entity.id
_entity.type
_entity.pdbx_description
1 polymer ?
#
loop_
_entity_poly.entity_id
_entity_poly.type
_entity_poly.pdbx_seq_one_letter_code
_entity_poly.pdbx_strand_id
1 'polypeptide(L)'
;MTTRKPAARLAQAALLLSIASAPAFAAKPLFVGEAPAPQRAALATAQQLSQAAPTRSLRIERADASVVSAQNREIELRLGSRLVTATLDDAHQTARGNTVWLGRLRDSRGASALRGTREVRVDERNSVALVRHGNRITGNVRVDGTLYRIQSLPDGSNAVIEVDESRLPPDHAADYNEAGMPQIDMRAAAARAVSGGGLVGAAAIDPGATATIRVQVVATNQAVTAYGGDMEALIELAVAESNQGYANSNVGINMVLANYRTVQYTSVGDGHATDVQRFAGTTDGYMDDVHASRDANAADVNVLVIDDDSNCGRASSIGSNAASAFATVYWDCATGYYSFAHEIGHLLSARHDPANDPSSTPYAYGHGYQYAPASGARWRTIMAYQCSGTACTRLNYWSNPDVTYNGVAMGNTNLSHNQRVLVQTKAAMAAFRADPGANVAPTANFSSSASGLTVAFTDTSTDSDGSIASRSWNFGDSTTSTATNPSKTYAAAGTYTVTLTVTDDDGATNTKTATVTVGTSGVQTYTNGTDVNIPDNNATGVSSSIVVSGRTGNAPTNASISVNIV
;
A
#
# COMPACT_ATOMS: atom_id res chain seq x y z
N MET A 1 28.28 -47.13 68.07
CA MET A 1 28.28 -48.49 67.49
C MET A 1 27.18 -48.57 66.45
N THR A 2 27.56 -48.95 65.24
CA THR A 2 26.79 -48.99 63.99
C THR A 2 25.65 -50.00 63.98
N THR A 3 24.46 -49.60 63.55
CA THR A 3 23.45 -50.51 62.96
C THR A 3 22.80 -49.86 61.74
N ARG A 4 23.11 -50.41 60.56
CA ARG A 4 22.55 -50.05 59.25
C ARG A 4 21.06 -50.43 59.19
N LYS A 5 20.21 -49.55 58.66
CA LYS A 5 18.86 -49.88 58.16
C LYS A 5 18.84 -49.82 56.62
N PRO A 6 18.06 -50.69 55.93
CA PRO A 6 18.16 -50.89 54.50
C PRO A 6 17.33 -49.88 53.69
N ALA A 7 17.80 -49.58 52.47
CA ALA A 7 17.16 -48.69 51.51
C ALA A 7 15.93 -49.34 50.85
N ALA A 8 14.80 -48.62 50.86
CA ALA A 8 13.61 -48.97 50.10
C ALA A 8 13.71 -48.38 48.67
N ARG A 9 13.52 -49.23 47.66
CA ARG A 9 13.39 -48.83 46.25
C ARG A 9 12.00 -48.24 46.00
N LEU A 10 11.94 -46.96 45.62
CA LEU A 10 10.75 -46.33 45.05
C LEU A 10 10.66 -46.66 43.55
N ALA A 11 9.58 -47.33 43.16
CA ALA A 11 9.24 -47.54 41.76
C ALA A 11 8.75 -46.21 41.14
N GLN A 12 9.42 -45.73 40.09
CA GLN A 12 8.93 -44.62 39.27
C GLN A 12 7.93 -45.17 38.26
N ALA A 13 6.68 -44.71 38.36
CA ALA A 13 5.68 -44.86 37.31
C ALA A 13 5.98 -43.84 36.21
N ALA A 14 6.34 -44.31 35.01
CA ALA A 14 6.50 -43.47 33.83
C ALA A 14 5.11 -43.11 33.28
N LEU A 15 4.75 -41.82 33.36
CA LEU A 15 3.57 -41.26 32.72
C LEU A 15 3.89 -41.09 31.21
N LEU A 16 3.39 -42.00 30.38
CA LEU A 16 3.46 -41.91 28.92
C LEU A 16 2.54 -40.76 28.46
N LEU A 17 3.13 -39.59 28.19
CA LEU A 17 2.47 -38.50 27.51
C LEU A 17 2.36 -38.86 26.01
N SER A 18 1.18 -39.35 25.60
CA SER A 18 0.88 -39.57 24.18
C SER A 18 0.81 -38.22 23.48
N ILE A 19 1.86 -37.85 22.75
CA ILE A 19 1.83 -36.76 21.78
C ILE A 19 0.90 -37.22 20.66
N ALA A 20 -0.35 -36.75 20.67
CA ALA A 20 -1.23 -36.88 19.51
C ALA A 20 -0.62 -36.04 18.38
N SER A 21 0.06 -36.69 17.45
CA SER A 21 0.48 -36.10 16.19
C SER A 21 -0.78 -35.60 15.46
N ALA A 22 -0.89 -34.29 15.25
CA ALA A 22 -1.88 -33.72 14.34
C ALA A 22 -1.77 -34.45 12.98
N PRO A 23 -2.89 -34.77 12.31
CA PRO A 23 -2.82 -35.42 11.02
C PRO A 23 -2.04 -34.52 10.05
N ALA A 24 -1.02 -35.07 9.40
CA ALA A 24 -0.37 -34.40 8.29
C ALA A 24 -1.45 -34.13 7.24
N PHE A 25 -1.81 -32.86 7.01
CA PHE A 25 -2.66 -32.50 5.90
C PHE A 25 -1.92 -32.89 4.62
N ALA A 26 -2.42 -33.91 3.91
CA ALA A 26 -1.88 -34.26 2.61
C ALA A 26 -2.14 -33.10 1.64
N ALA A 27 -1.10 -32.64 0.93
CA ALA A 27 -1.24 -31.60 -0.08
C ALA A 27 -2.30 -32.03 -1.12
N LYS A 28 -3.21 -31.12 -1.47
CA LYS A 28 -4.27 -31.42 -2.45
C LYS A 28 -3.77 -31.13 -3.86
N PRO A 29 -4.01 -32.02 -4.84
CA PRO A 29 -3.65 -31.75 -6.22
C PRO A 29 -4.53 -30.63 -6.80
N LEU A 30 -3.90 -29.61 -7.37
CA LEU A 30 -4.63 -28.58 -8.13
C LEU A 30 -5.23 -29.19 -9.40
N PHE A 31 -4.44 -29.98 -10.13
CA PHE A 31 -4.88 -30.61 -11.37
C PHE A 31 -5.43 -32.00 -11.09
N VAL A 32 -6.71 -32.21 -11.40
CA VAL A 32 -7.45 -33.46 -11.14
C VAL A 32 -7.45 -34.41 -12.34
N GLY A 33 -6.64 -34.12 -13.36
CA GLY A 33 -6.42 -34.92 -14.55
C GLY A 33 -6.67 -34.18 -15.86
N GLU A 34 -6.39 -34.86 -16.96
CA GLU A 34 -6.55 -34.31 -18.30
C GLU A 34 -8.00 -33.91 -18.56
N ALA A 35 -8.21 -32.79 -19.25
CA ALA A 35 -9.55 -32.38 -19.66
C ALA A 35 -10.13 -33.36 -20.69
N PRO A 36 -11.46 -33.62 -20.69
CA PRO A 36 -12.12 -34.24 -21.84
C PRO A 36 -11.81 -33.43 -23.11
N ALA A 37 -11.96 -34.03 -24.30
CA ALA A 37 -11.72 -33.35 -25.57
C ALA A 37 -12.29 -31.91 -25.55
N PRO A 38 -11.43 -30.87 -25.64
CA PRO A 38 -11.85 -29.50 -25.37
C PRO A 38 -12.96 -29.05 -26.31
N GLN A 39 -13.84 -28.18 -25.83
CA GLN A 39 -14.84 -27.57 -26.70
C GLN A 39 -14.15 -26.73 -27.78
N ARG A 40 -14.79 -26.57 -28.95
CA ARG A 40 -14.17 -25.96 -30.15
C ARG A 40 -13.48 -24.60 -29.87
N ALA A 41 -14.05 -23.77 -28.99
CA ALA A 41 -13.45 -22.49 -28.60
C ALA A 41 -12.18 -22.65 -27.76
N ALA A 42 -12.17 -23.55 -26.78
CA ALA A 42 -10.99 -23.83 -25.97
C ALA A 42 -9.86 -24.48 -26.78
N LEU A 43 -10.20 -25.31 -27.77
CA LEU A 43 -9.23 -25.87 -28.70
C LEU A 43 -8.57 -24.79 -29.57
N ALA A 44 -9.33 -23.80 -30.04
CA ALA A 44 -8.79 -22.69 -30.82
C ALA A 44 -7.80 -21.84 -30.00
N THR A 45 -8.18 -21.46 -28.77
CA THR A 45 -7.28 -20.74 -27.85
C THR A 45 -6.04 -21.57 -27.53
N ALA A 46 -6.19 -22.86 -27.20
CA ALA A 46 -5.05 -23.73 -26.93
C ALA A 46 -4.11 -23.89 -28.14
N GLN A 47 -4.67 -23.95 -29.35
CA GLN A 47 -3.89 -24.00 -30.58
C GLN A 47 -3.09 -22.71 -30.79
N GLN A 48 -3.70 -21.55 -30.57
CA GLN A 48 -3.01 -20.26 -30.62
C GLN A 48 -1.87 -20.21 -29.59
N LEU A 49 -2.14 -20.58 -28.34
CA LEU A 49 -1.13 -20.63 -27.28
C LEU A 49 0.01 -21.59 -27.63
N SER A 50 -0.29 -22.75 -28.21
CA SER A 50 0.74 -23.72 -28.62
C SER A 50 1.67 -23.22 -29.73
N GLN A 51 1.21 -22.23 -30.51
CA GLN A 51 1.96 -21.63 -31.62
C GLN A 51 2.65 -20.32 -31.22
N ALA A 52 2.32 -19.75 -30.06
CA ALA A 52 2.95 -18.55 -29.55
C ALA A 52 4.46 -18.75 -29.38
N ALA A 53 5.25 -17.76 -29.74
CA ALA A 53 6.71 -17.83 -29.71
C ALA A 53 7.31 -18.28 -28.37
N PRO A 54 6.84 -17.80 -27.20
CA PRO A 54 7.39 -18.21 -25.92
C PRO A 54 6.90 -19.57 -25.42
N THR A 55 5.96 -20.23 -26.10
CA THR A 55 5.47 -21.55 -25.67
C THR A 55 6.47 -22.65 -26.02
N ARG A 56 7.05 -23.28 -24.98
CA ARG A 56 7.92 -24.45 -25.14
C ARG A 56 7.14 -25.76 -25.13
N SER A 57 6.18 -25.87 -24.22
CA SER A 57 5.25 -27.00 -24.16
C SER A 57 3.92 -26.56 -23.54
N LEU A 58 2.82 -27.23 -23.90
CA LEU A 58 1.48 -26.94 -23.41
C LEU A 58 0.75 -28.24 -23.08
N ARG A 59 0.07 -28.26 -21.94
CA ARG A 59 -0.88 -29.29 -21.54
C ARG A 59 -2.22 -28.68 -21.16
N ILE A 60 -3.31 -29.39 -21.43
CA ILE A 60 -4.65 -28.96 -21.03
C ILE A 60 -5.10 -29.82 -19.85
N GLU A 61 -5.30 -29.18 -18.71
CA GLU A 61 -5.58 -29.84 -17.43
C GLU A 61 -6.91 -29.32 -16.84
N ARG A 62 -7.65 -30.20 -16.16
CA ARG A 62 -8.76 -29.76 -15.29
C ARG A 62 -8.20 -29.39 -13.93
N ALA A 63 -8.57 -28.23 -13.42
CA ALA A 63 -8.21 -27.79 -12.09
C ALA A 63 -9.40 -27.90 -11.12
N ASP A 64 -9.13 -28.34 -9.88
CA ASP A 64 -10.02 -28.08 -8.75
C ASP A 64 -9.67 -26.71 -8.16
N ALA A 65 -10.37 -25.68 -8.65
CA ALA A 65 -10.14 -24.31 -8.20
C ALA A 65 -10.37 -24.11 -6.69
N SER A 66 -11.15 -24.99 -6.04
CA SER A 66 -11.41 -24.89 -4.59
C SER A 66 -10.16 -25.13 -3.73
N VAL A 67 -9.13 -25.75 -4.31
CA VAL A 67 -7.84 -25.96 -3.67
C VAL A 67 -7.09 -24.63 -3.46
N VAL A 68 -7.31 -23.63 -4.31
CA VAL A 68 -6.74 -22.28 -4.14
C VAL A 68 -7.58 -21.52 -3.11
N SER A 69 -7.19 -21.64 -1.85
CA SER A 69 -7.86 -21.00 -0.71
C SER A 69 -6.92 -20.83 0.48
N ALA A 70 -7.23 -19.88 1.37
CA ALA A 70 -6.45 -19.64 2.59
C ALA A 70 -6.45 -20.84 3.56
N GLN A 71 -7.42 -21.75 3.44
CA GLN A 71 -7.53 -22.96 4.27
C GLN A 71 -6.59 -24.08 3.80
N ASN A 72 -6.23 -24.11 2.51
CA ASN A 72 -5.30 -25.10 2.00
C ASN A 72 -3.87 -24.55 2.09
N ARG A 73 -3.14 -25.00 3.10
CA ARG A 73 -1.74 -24.59 3.34
C ARG A 73 -0.78 -25.14 2.29
N GLU A 74 -1.19 -26.17 1.53
CA GLU A 74 -0.33 -26.86 0.57
C GLU A 74 -1.10 -27.30 -0.66
N ILE A 75 -0.45 -27.14 -1.82
CA ILE A 75 -1.01 -27.46 -3.13
C ILE A 75 0.02 -28.28 -3.90
N GLU A 76 -0.41 -29.42 -4.45
CA GLU A 76 0.39 -30.21 -5.36
C GLU A 76 0.11 -29.79 -6.82
N LEU A 77 1.19 -29.57 -7.58
CA LEU A 77 1.17 -29.07 -8.95
C LEU A 77 1.92 -30.05 -9.85
N ARG A 78 1.22 -30.57 -10.88
CA ARG A 78 1.84 -31.34 -11.96
C ARG A 78 2.21 -30.38 -13.09
N LEU A 79 3.50 -30.17 -13.32
CA LEU A 79 4.06 -29.28 -14.32
C LEU A 79 4.88 -30.08 -15.34
N GLY A 80 4.23 -30.53 -16.40
CA GLY A 80 4.80 -31.51 -17.32
C GLY A 80 5.09 -32.83 -16.62
N SER A 81 6.34 -33.29 -16.65
CA SER A 81 6.77 -34.50 -15.92
C SER A 81 7.06 -34.25 -14.43
N ARG A 82 7.15 -32.99 -14.00
CA ARG A 82 7.49 -32.62 -12.62
C ARG A 82 6.25 -32.61 -11.74
N LEU A 83 6.32 -33.24 -10.58
CA LEU A 83 5.35 -33.11 -9.51
C LEU A 83 6.00 -32.30 -8.39
N VAL A 84 5.40 -31.17 -8.03
CA VAL A 84 5.94 -30.28 -6.98
C VAL A 84 4.87 -29.98 -5.95
N THR A 85 5.29 -29.74 -4.71
CA THR A 85 4.39 -29.28 -3.64
C THR A 85 4.74 -27.85 -3.25
N ALA A 86 3.76 -26.96 -3.36
CA ALA A 86 3.82 -25.59 -2.90
C ALA A 86 3.28 -25.46 -1.47
N THR A 87 3.90 -24.61 -0.67
CA THR A 87 3.46 -24.24 0.68
C THR A 87 3.02 -22.77 0.66
N LEU A 88 1.90 -22.49 1.31
CA LEU A 88 1.29 -21.18 1.42
C LEU A 88 2.16 -20.24 2.27
N ASP A 89 2.53 -19.10 1.69
CA ASP A 89 3.14 -17.97 2.39
C ASP A 89 2.07 -16.90 2.71
N ASP A 90 1.25 -16.51 1.74
CA ASP A 90 0.13 -15.56 1.91
C ASP A 90 -1.10 -15.92 1.06
N ALA A 91 -2.30 -15.69 1.59
CA ALA A 91 -3.54 -15.78 0.83
C ALA A 91 -4.58 -14.77 1.34
N HIS A 92 -5.20 -14.05 0.41
CA HIS A 92 -6.17 -13.00 0.72
C HIS A 92 -7.24 -12.91 -0.37
N GLN A 93 -8.34 -12.23 -0.04
CA GLN A 93 -9.37 -11.86 -1.02
C GLN A 93 -9.04 -10.49 -1.60
N THR A 94 -9.22 -10.33 -2.91
CA THR A 94 -9.19 -9.02 -3.55
C THR A 94 -10.48 -8.26 -3.26
N ALA A 95 -10.49 -6.95 -3.49
CA ALA A 95 -11.72 -6.14 -3.37
C ALA A 95 -12.85 -6.60 -4.31
N ARG A 96 -12.52 -7.39 -5.35
CA ARG A 96 -13.48 -7.97 -6.30
C ARG A 96 -13.95 -9.38 -5.90
N GLY A 97 -13.47 -9.91 -4.77
CA GLY A 97 -13.88 -11.21 -4.23
C GLY A 97 -13.14 -12.41 -4.83
N ASN A 98 -12.03 -12.17 -5.53
CA ASN A 98 -11.15 -13.23 -6.03
C ASN A 98 -10.11 -13.59 -4.98
N THR A 99 -9.60 -14.81 -5.03
CA THR A 99 -8.58 -15.27 -4.06
C THR A 99 -7.21 -15.25 -4.67
N VAL A 100 -6.29 -14.51 -4.05
CA VAL A 100 -4.85 -14.59 -4.33
C VAL A 100 -4.22 -15.61 -3.39
N TRP A 101 -3.34 -16.46 -3.91
CA TRP A 101 -2.57 -17.44 -3.15
C TRP A 101 -1.11 -17.38 -3.59
N LEU A 102 -0.22 -17.01 -2.69
CA LEU A 102 1.21 -16.86 -2.88
C LEU A 102 1.95 -17.88 -2.05
N GLY A 103 2.96 -18.53 -2.63
CA GLY A 103 3.71 -19.56 -1.93
C GLY A 103 5.03 -19.94 -2.57
N ARG A 104 5.66 -20.93 -1.95
CA ARG A 104 7.00 -21.44 -2.30
C ARG A 104 7.04 -22.95 -2.37
N LEU A 105 7.97 -23.51 -3.16
CA LEU A 105 8.08 -24.97 -3.32
C LEU A 105 8.86 -25.61 -2.16
N ARG A 106 8.34 -26.74 -1.62
CA ARG A 106 8.88 -27.45 -0.44
C ARG A 106 10.32 -27.96 -0.60
N ASP A 107 10.67 -28.52 -1.76
CA ASP A 107 11.96 -29.20 -1.99
C ASP A 107 13.03 -28.31 -2.63
N SER A 108 12.86 -26.99 -2.55
CA SER A 108 13.88 -26.03 -2.98
C SER A 108 15.13 -26.21 -2.10
N ARG A 109 16.11 -26.96 -2.61
CA ARG A 109 17.38 -27.34 -1.92
C ARG A 109 18.23 -26.14 -1.45
N GLY A 110 17.78 -24.90 -1.70
CA GLY A 110 18.40 -23.66 -1.22
C GLY A 110 17.79 -23.08 0.08
N ALA A 111 16.57 -23.44 0.47
CA ALA A 111 15.88 -22.80 1.61
C ALA A 111 16.57 -23.06 2.96
N SER A 112 17.32 -24.16 3.11
CA SER A 112 18.04 -24.48 4.36
C SER A 112 19.38 -23.74 4.54
N ALA A 113 19.84 -22.98 3.53
CA ALA A 113 21.13 -22.26 3.55
C ALA A 113 21.00 -20.73 3.73
N LEU A 114 19.77 -20.18 3.76
CA LEU A 114 19.50 -18.75 3.87
C LEU A 114 19.73 -18.26 5.32
N ARG A 115 21.00 -18.18 5.74
CA ARG A 115 21.40 -17.76 7.08
C ARG A 115 21.99 -16.34 7.03
N GLY A 116 21.12 -15.34 7.10
CA GLY A 116 21.49 -13.93 7.27
C GLY A 116 20.24 -13.07 7.36
N THR A 117 20.25 -12.01 8.16
CA THR A 117 19.12 -11.07 8.26
C THR A 117 18.83 -10.30 6.97
N ARG A 118 19.82 -10.25 6.08
CA ARG A 118 19.77 -9.61 4.75
C ARG A 118 19.37 -10.57 3.62
N GLU A 119 19.42 -11.87 3.84
CA GLU A 119 19.19 -12.85 2.78
C GLU A 119 17.70 -12.88 2.39
N VAL A 120 17.42 -13.11 1.10
CA VAL A 120 16.06 -13.21 0.57
C VAL A 120 15.19 -14.16 1.39
N ARG A 121 13.94 -13.78 1.60
CA ARG A 121 12.94 -14.64 2.27
C ARG A 121 12.21 -15.56 1.31
N VAL A 122 12.09 -15.14 0.05
CA VAL A 122 11.42 -15.86 -1.02
C VAL A 122 12.44 -16.17 -2.11
N ASP A 123 12.65 -17.45 -2.40
CA ASP A 123 13.43 -17.87 -3.57
C ASP A 123 12.53 -17.83 -4.80
N GLU A 124 12.61 -16.74 -5.56
CA GLU A 124 11.80 -16.54 -6.77
C GLU A 124 12.15 -17.49 -7.92
N ARG A 125 13.15 -18.37 -7.76
CA ARG A 125 13.33 -19.49 -8.69
C ARG A 125 12.38 -20.65 -8.39
N ASN A 126 11.73 -20.65 -7.23
CA ASN A 126 10.89 -21.72 -6.69
C ASN A 126 9.64 -21.14 -6.01
N SER A 127 8.90 -20.30 -6.73
CA SER A 127 7.72 -19.57 -6.26
C SER A 127 6.43 -19.96 -6.99
N VAL A 128 5.30 -19.66 -6.38
CA VAL A 128 3.95 -19.88 -6.92
C VAL A 128 3.09 -18.66 -6.62
N ALA A 129 2.41 -18.14 -7.64
CA ALA A 129 1.37 -17.13 -7.51
C ALA A 129 0.14 -17.57 -8.29
N LEU A 130 -1.00 -17.70 -7.61
CA LEU A 130 -2.26 -18.15 -8.19
C LEU A 130 -3.36 -17.14 -7.85
N VAL A 131 -4.23 -16.88 -8.83
CA VAL A 131 -5.48 -16.16 -8.67
C VAL A 131 -6.62 -17.09 -9.02
N ARG A 132 -7.58 -17.20 -8.11
CA ARG A 132 -8.84 -17.90 -8.31
C ARG A 132 -9.95 -16.89 -8.54
N HIS A 133 -10.57 -16.96 -9.71
CA HIS A 133 -11.79 -16.24 -10.05
C HIS A 133 -12.92 -17.26 -10.27
N GLY A 134 -13.78 -17.42 -9.27
CA GLY A 134 -14.82 -18.46 -9.25
C GLY A 134 -14.23 -19.87 -9.38
N ASN A 135 -14.44 -20.51 -10.53
CA ASN A 135 -13.94 -21.85 -10.85
C ASN A 135 -12.73 -21.85 -11.81
N ARG A 136 -12.19 -20.68 -12.13
CA ARG A 136 -11.03 -20.51 -13.02
C ARG A 136 -9.78 -20.18 -12.22
N ILE A 137 -8.63 -20.66 -12.70
CA ILE A 137 -7.33 -20.38 -12.13
C ILE A 137 -6.45 -19.72 -13.19
N THR A 138 -5.81 -18.62 -12.80
CA THR A 138 -4.73 -17.97 -13.55
C THR A 138 -3.52 -17.87 -12.63
N GLY A 139 -2.31 -18.13 -13.11
CA GLY A 139 -1.16 -18.13 -12.22
C GLY A 139 0.18 -18.39 -12.89
N ASN A 140 1.24 -18.18 -12.13
CA ASN A 140 2.61 -18.48 -12.51
C ASN A 140 3.28 -19.37 -11.45
N VAL A 141 4.08 -20.31 -11.90
CA VAL A 141 4.89 -21.20 -11.05
C VAL A 141 6.32 -21.21 -11.59
N ARG A 142 7.30 -20.95 -10.73
CA ARG A 142 8.71 -21.12 -11.06
C ARG A 142 9.24 -22.39 -10.40
N VAL A 143 9.93 -23.23 -11.18
CA VAL A 143 10.62 -24.44 -10.71
C VAL A 143 12.06 -24.41 -11.19
N ASP A 144 13.01 -24.24 -10.26
CA ASP A 144 14.43 -24.05 -10.53
C ASP A 144 14.74 -22.90 -11.52
N GLY A 145 13.84 -21.91 -11.58
CA GLY A 145 13.89 -20.76 -12.48
C GLY A 145 13.10 -20.93 -13.79
N THR A 146 12.66 -22.14 -14.16
CA THR A 146 11.76 -22.34 -15.30
C THR A 146 10.37 -21.83 -14.97
N LEU A 147 9.84 -20.94 -15.81
CA LEU A 147 8.49 -20.40 -15.68
C LEU A 147 7.44 -21.33 -16.29
N TYR A 148 6.42 -21.65 -15.52
CA TYR A 148 5.20 -22.29 -15.96
C TYR A 148 4.03 -21.32 -15.75
N ARG A 149 3.23 -21.10 -16.80
CA ARG A 149 2.00 -20.31 -16.73
C ARG A 149 0.78 -21.22 -16.70
N ILE A 150 -0.18 -20.87 -15.86
CA ILE A 150 -1.50 -21.48 -15.78
C ILE A 150 -2.48 -20.43 -16.30
N GLN A 151 -3.18 -20.76 -17.38
CA GLN A 151 -4.15 -19.89 -18.00
C GLN A 151 -5.47 -20.63 -18.17
N SER A 152 -6.56 -20.06 -17.62
CA SER A 152 -7.90 -20.59 -17.84
C SER A 152 -8.29 -20.50 -19.32
N LEU A 153 -8.98 -21.53 -19.81
CA LEU A 153 -9.57 -21.57 -21.15
C LEU A 153 -11.09 -21.30 -21.10
N PRO A 154 -11.73 -20.95 -22.24
CA PRO A 154 -13.16 -20.63 -22.29
C PRO A 154 -14.10 -21.71 -21.72
N ASP A 155 -13.71 -22.99 -21.81
CA ASP A 155 -14.50 -24.12 -21.31
C ASP A 155 -14.22 -24.47 -19.83
N GLY A 156 -13.40 -23.67 -19.14
CA GLY A 156 -13.04 -23.86 -17.73
C GLY A 156 -11.88 -24.84 -17.49
N SER A 157 -11.34 -25.48 -18.53
CA SER A 157 -10.04 -26.16 -18.44
C SER A 157 -8.90 -25.14 -18.34
N ASN A 158 -7.66 -25.60 -18.12
CA ASN A 158 -6.50 -24.73 -17.96
C ASN A 158 -5.38 -25.18 -18.88
N ALA A 159 -4.79 -24.24 -19.62
CA ALA A 159 -3.51 -24.44 -20.28
C ALA A 159 -2.40 -24.28 -19.25
N VAL A 160 -1.59 -25.33 -19.08
CA VAL A 160 -0.33 -25.31 -18.32
C VAL A 160 0.80 -25.25 -19.32
N ILE A 161 1.48 -24.10 -19.35
CA ILE A 161 2.42 -23.71 -20.41
C ILE A 161 3.80 -23.62 -19.79
N GLU A 162 4.77 -24.37 -20.32
CA GLU A 162 6.18 -24.12 -20.06
C GLU A 162 6.65 -22.97 -20.95
N VAL A 163 7.16 -21.90 -20.33
CA VAL A 163 7.52 -20.66 -21.02
C VAL A 163 9.03 -20.64 -21.28
N ASP A 164 9.40 -20.42 -22.54
CA ASP A 164 10.76 -20.05 -22.94
C ASP A 164 10.94 -18.54 -22.86
N GLU A 165 11.40 -18.06 -21.71
CA GLU A 165 11.62 -16.63 -21.45
C GLU A 165 12.64 -15.98 -22.42
N SER A 166 13.47 -16.78 -23.11
CA SER A 166 14.40 -16.23 -24.12
C SER A 166 13.72 -15.81 -25.42
N ARG A 167 12.45 -16.24 -25.60
CA ARG A 167 11.62 -15.94 -26.76
C ARG A 167 10.47 -14.97 -26.44
N LEU A 168 10.43 -14.45 -25.21
CA LEU A 168 9.59 -13.30 -24.88
C LEU A 168 10.11 -12.05 -25.62
N PRO A 169 9.24 -11.07 -25.89
CA PRO A 169 9.64 -9.78 -26.45
C PRO A 169 10.75 -9.13 -25.61
N PRO A 170 11.57 -8.25 -26.23
CA PRO A 170 12.50 -7.43 -25.47
C PRO A 170 11.74 -6.52 -24.50
N ASP A 171 12.41 -6.07 -23.44
CA ASP A 171 11.80 -5.16 -22.46
C ASP A 171 11.29 -3.87 -23.15
N HIS A 172 12.09 -3.30 -24.05
CA HIS A 172 11.71 -2.16 -24.90
C HIS A 172 12.21 -2.32 -26.35
N ALA A 173 11.72 -1.46 -27.25
CA ALA A 173 12.18 -1.39 -28.63
C ALA A 173 13.69 -1.07 -28.74
N ALA A 174 14.34 -1.51 -29.82
CA ALA A 174 15.79 -1.34 -29.97
C ALA A 174 16.26 0.12 -30.10
N ASP A 175 15.39 1.02 -30.56
CA ASP A 175 15.61 2.46 -30.67
C ASP A 175 15.11 3.24 -29.43
N TYR A 176 14.65 2.53 -28.40
CA TYR A 176 14.17 3.14 -27.17
C TYR A 176 15.29 3.91 -26.47
N ASN A 177 15.04 5.20 -26.23
CA ASN A 177 15.97 6.11 -25.57
C ASN A 177 15.35 6.72 -24.32
N GLU A 178 15.65 6.15 -23.16
CA GLU A 178 15.18 6.65 -21.86
C GLU A 178 15.64 8.08 -21.54
N ALA A 179 16.80 8.49 -22.06
CA ALA A 179 17.30 9.85 -21.86
C ALA A 179 16.46 10.88 -22.63
N GLY A 180 15.76 10.46 -23.70
CA GLY A 180 14.86 11.29 -24.49
C GLY A 180 13.43 11.37 -23.95
N MET A 181 13.08 10.58 -22.93
CA MET A 181 11.76 10.62 -22.31
C MET A 181 11.62 11.81 -21.35
N PRO A 182 10.39 12.28 -21.08
CA PRO A 182 10.16 13.25 -20.01
C PRO A 182 10.71 12.74 -18.68
N GLN A 183 11.54 13.54 -18.03
CA GLN A 183 12.13 13.25 -16.72
C GLN A 183 11.53 14.17 -15.68
N ILE A 184 10.78 13.62 -14.73
CA ILE A 184 10.09 14.38 -13.69
C ILE A 184 10.74 14.08 -12.35
N ASP A 185 11.36 15.11 -11.75
CA ASP A 185 11.89 15.00 -10.39
C ASP A 185 10.74 15.05 -9.37
N MET A 186 10.47 13.89 -8.75
CA MET A 186 9.38 13.72 -7.78
C MET A 186 9.75 14.19 -6.36
N ARG A 187 10.99 14.63 -6.07
CA ARG A 187 11.42 15.00 -4.70
C ARG A 187 10.57 16.08 -4.07
N ALA A 188 10.21 17.11 -4.83
CA ALA A 188 9.39 18.20 -4.32
C ALA A 188 7.96 17.73 -3.98
N ALA A 189 7.39 16.82 -4.78
CA ALA A 189 6.10 16.21 -4.50
C ALA A 189 6.19 15.26 -3.30
N ALA A 190 7.25 14.47 -3.20
CA ALA A 190 7.51 13.56 -2.09
C ALA A 190 7.66 14.31 -0.77
N ALA A 191 8.42 15.40 -0.75
CA ALA A 191 8.59 16.23 0.44
C ALA A 191 7.27 16.85 0.93
N ARG A 192 6.32 17.13 0.02
CA ARG A 192 4.98 17.62 0.38
C ARG A 192 4.06 16.51 0.89
N ALA A 193 4.24 15.29 0.40
CA ALA A 193 3.38 14.15 0.74
C ALA A 193 3.70 13.52 2.12
N VAL A 194 4.89 13.80 2.68
CA VAL A 194 5.30 13.30 4.00
C VAL A 194 5.09 14.38 5.06
N SER A 195 4.02 14.30 5.85
CA SER A 195 3.81 15.17 7.01
C SER A 195 4.76 14.79 8.15
N GLY A 196 5.85 15.54 8.33
CA GLY A 196 6.71 15.47 9.53
C GLY A 196 7.93 14.52 9.48
N GLY A 197 8.32 14.01 8.31
CA GLY A 197 9.52 13.16 8.16
C GLY A 197 10.51 13.76 7.14
N GLY A 198 11.72 14.10 7.58
CA GLY A 198 12.81 14.50 6.68
C GLY A 198 13.15 13.39 5.67
N LEU A 199 13.67 13.78 4.50
CA LEU A 199 14.15 12.85 3.47
C LEU A 199 14.99 11.74 4.08
N VAL A 200 14.67 10.47 3.78
CA VAL A 200 15.38 9.33 4.36
C VAL A 200 16.87 9.36 3.98
N GLY A 201 17.73 9.19 4.98
CA GLY A 201 19.19 9.17 4.85
C GLY A 201 19.69 8.07 3.92
N ALA A 202 20.91 8.24 3.41
CA ALA A 202 21.41 7.59 2.20
C ALA A 202 21.76 6.09 2.28
N ALA A 203 21.69 5.41 3.43
CA ALA A 203 22.46 4.17 3.64
C ALA A 203 21.67 2.89 3.99
N ALA A 204 20.41 2.98 4.42
CA ALA A 204 19.51 1.84 4.56
C ALA A 204 18.11 2.41 4.75
N ILE A 205 17.29 2.35 3.71
CA ILE A 205 16.02 3.06 3.72
C ILE A 205 14.97 2.18 4.36
N ASP A 206 14.74 2.43 5.66
CA ASP A 206 13.46 2.13 6.31
C ASP A 206 12.34 2.60 5.37
N PRO A 207 11.42 1.71 4.94
CA PRO A 207 10.35 2.11 4.05
C PRO A 207 9.42 3.15 4.68
N GLY A 208 9.46 3.35 6.00
CA GLY A 208 8.51 4.20 6.71
C GLY A 208 7.08 3.68 6.55
N ALA A 209 6.11 4.60 6.55
CA ALA A 209 4.71 4.23 6.35
C ALA A 209 4.48 3.56 4.98
N THR A 210 3.59 2.57 4.95
CA THR A 210 3.16 1.97 3.68
C THR A 210 2.33 2.98 2.90
N ALA A 211 2.62 3.14 1.61
CA ALA A 211 1.83 3.98 0.72
C ALA A 211 0.92 3.12 -0.15
N THR A 212 -0.38 3.41 -0.15
CA THR A 212 -1.33 2.76 -1.04
C THR A 212 -1.30 3.44 -2.39
N ILE A 213 -0.96 2.71 -3.46
CA ILE A 213 -0.98 3.21 -4.84
C ILE A 213 -2.12 2.55 -5.58
N ARG A 214 -3.06 3.36 -6.08
CA ARG A 214 -4.24 2.87 -6.79
C ARG A 214 -3.98 2.84 -8.28
N VAL A 215 -4.18 1.66 -8.87
CA VAL A 215 -4.03 1.47 -10.31
C VAL A 215 -5.39 1.24 -10.96
N GLN A 216 -5.69 2.01 -12.00
CA GLN A 216 -6.70 1.65 -12.98
C GLN A 216 -6.01 0.90 -14.11
N VAL A 217 -6.54 -0.28 -14.42
CA VAL A 217 -6.08 -1.07 -15.56
C VAL A 217 -7.15 -1.08 -16.64
N VAL A 218 -6.76 -0.68 -17.83
CA VAL A 218 -7.61 -0.70 -19.02
C VAL A 218 -7.05 -1.77 -19.94
N ALA A 219 -7.86 -2.76 -20.34
CA ALA A 219 -7.44 -3.74 -21.34
C ALA A 219 -8.09 -3.44 -22.70
N THR A 220 -7.32 -3.50 -23.79
CA THR A 220 -7.93 -3.38 -25.11
C THR A 220 -8.76 -4.63 -25.40
N ASN A 221 -9.87 -4.48 -26.13
CA ASN A 221 -10.65 -5.64 -26.57
C ASN A 221 -9.84 -6.60 -27.45
N GLN A 222 -8.84 -6.08 -28.17
CA GLN A 222 -7.85 -6.88 -28.88
C GLN A 222 -7.04 -7.76 -27.90
N ALA A 223 -6.48 -7.19 -26.84
CA ALA A 223 -5.72 -7.93 -25.80
C ALA A 223 -6.58 -8.96 -25.08
N VAL A 224 -7.82 -8.64 -24.74
CA VAL A 224 -8.76 -9.60 -24.12
C VAL A 224 -8.99 -10.79 -25.06
N THR A 225 -9.17 -10.53 -26.36
CA THR A 225 -9.41 -11.57 -27.36
C THR A 225 -8.15 -12.41 -27.59
N ALA A 226 -7.00 -11.77 -27.72
CA ALA A 226 -5.71 -12.44 -27.96
C ALA A 226 -5.29 -13.29 -26.76
N TYR A 227 -5.47 -12.78 -25.54
CA TYR A 227 -5.24 -13.54 -24.32
C TYR A 227 -6.17 -14.77 -24.26
N GLY A 228 -7.47 -14.59 -24.51
CA GLY A 228 -8.44 -15.69 -24.58
C GLY A 228 -8.72 -16.42 -23.25
N GLY A 229 -8.13 -15.95 -22.15
CA GLY A 229 -8.37 -16.42 -20.78
C GLY A 229 -9.10 -15.40 -19.91
N ASP A 230 -8.99 -15.56 -18.60
CA ASP A 230 -9.58 -14.66 -17.60
C ASP A 230 -8.71 -13.40 -17.40
N MET A 231 -8.94 -12.37 -18.22
CA MET A 231 -8.13 -11.14 -18.20
C MET A 231 -8.16 -10.44 -16.84
N GLU A 232 -9.28 -10.51 -16.12
CA GLU A 232 -9.38 -9.92 -14.78
C GLU A 232 -8.44 -10.61 -13.80
N ALA A 233 -8.43 -11.95 -13.79
CA ALA A 233 -7.51 -12.72 -12.97
C ALA A 233 -6.03 -12.51 -13.36
N LEU A 234 -5.73 -12.28 -14.65
CA LEU A 234 -4.37 -11.91 -15.10
C LEU A 234 -3.92 -10.57 -14.51
N ILE A 235 -4.82 -9.58 -14.50
CA ILE A 235 -4.53 -8.24 -13.96
C ILE A 235 -4.36 -8.28 -12.44
N GLU A 236 -5.22 -9.02 -11.73
CA GLU A 236 -5.04 -9.21 -10.29
C GLU A 236 -3.77 -9.98 -9.95
N LEU A 237 -3.36 -10.93 -10.80
CA LEU A 237 -2.07 -11.61 -10.68
C LEU A 237 -0.92 -10.62 -10.86
N ALA A 238 -0.99 -9.70 -11.83
CA ALA A 238 0.02 -8.66 -12.03
C ALA A 238 0.15 -7.73 -10.81
N VAL A 239 -0.99 -7.36 -10.20
CA VAL A 239 -0.99 -6.56 -8.96
C VAL A 239 -0.41 -7.36 -7.79
N ALA A 240 -0.78 -8.63 -7.63
CA ALA A 240 -0.27 -9.50 -6.57
C ALA A 240 1.25 -9.70 -6.69
N GLU A 241 1.76 -10.01 -7.88
CA GLU A 241 3.20 -10.15 -8.13
C GLU A 241 3.94 -8.83 -7.91
N SER A 242 3.35 -7.69 -8.30
CA SER A 242 3.93 -6.37 -8.04
C SER A 242 4.08 -6.10 -6.53
N ASN A 243 3.03 -6.39 -5.75
CA ASN A 243 3.06 -6.28 -4.29
C ASN A 243 4.09 -7.23 -3.66
N GLN A 244 4.20 -8.46 -4.16
CA GLN A 244 5.24 -9.38 -3.72
C GLN A 244 6.64 -8.78 -3.99
N GLY A 245 6.88 -8.16 -5.15
CA GLY A 245 8.13 -7.48 -5.46
C GLY A 245 8.44 -6.31 -4.52
N TYR A 246 7.45 -5.48 -4.18
CA TYR A 246 7.60 -4.39 -3.21
C TYR A 246 7.89 -4.91 -1.80
N ALA A 247 7.23 -5.98 -1.38
CA ALA A 247 7.45 -6.62 -0.07
C ALA A 247 8.84 -7.27 0.01
N ASN A 248 9.20 -8.06 -1.01
CA ASN A 248 10.49 -8.72 -1.17
C ASN A 248 11.66 -7.75 -1.04
N SER A 249 11.51 -6.55 -1.60
CA SER A 249 12.56 -5.53 -1.58
C SER A 249 12.43 -4.49 -0.46
N ASN A 250 11.51 -4.64 0.48
CA ASN A 250 11.31 -3.67 1.58
C ASN A 250 11.00 -2.24 1.09
N VAL A 251 10.08 -2.09 0.14
CA VAL A 251 9.67 -0.80 -0.44
C VAL A 251 8.51 -0.17 0.33
N GLY A 252 7.59 -0.97 0.87
CA GLY A 252 6.40 -0.49 1.58
C GLY A 252 5.39 0.22 0.67
N ILE A 253 5.09 -0.37 -0.48
CA ILE A 253 3.96 0.00 -1.34
C ILE A 253 2.89 -1.08 -1.20
N ASN A 254 1.63 -0.66 -1.08
CA ASN A 254 0.46 -1.51 -1.24
C ASN A 254 -0.29 -1.08 -2.50
N MET A 255 -0.08 -1.79 -3.60
CA MET A 255 -0.78 -1.54 -4.85
C MET A 255 -2.17 -2.16 -4.81
N VAL A 256 -3.19 -1.39 -5.15
CA VAL A 256 -4.58 -1.88 -5.21
C VAL A 256 -5.20 -1.60 -6.57
N LEU A 257 -5.90 -2.58 -7.11
CA LEU A 257 -6.64 -2.45 -8.37
C LEU A 257 -7.91 -1.63 -8.12
N ALA A 258 -7.83 -0.31 -8.28
CA ALA A 258 -8.96 0.59 -8.10
C ALA A 258 -10.05 0.33 -9.15
N ASN A 259 -9.66 0.12 -10.40
CA ASN A 259 -10.60 -0.16 -11.47
C ASN A 259 -10.01 -1.12 -12.52
N TYR A 260 -10.87 -1.95 -13.11
CA TYR A 260 -10.58 -2.73 -14.30
C TYR A 260 -11.70 -2.50 -15.31
N ARG A 261 -11.35 -2.19 -16.55
CA ARG A 261 -12.31 -2.04 -17.64
C ARG A 261 -11.67 -2.38 -18.99
N THR A 262 -12.53 -2.58 -19.99
CA THR A 262 -12.08 -2.76 -21.38
C THR A 262 -12.31 -1.51 -22.22
N VAL A 263 -11.55 -1.38 -23.30
CA VAL A 263 -11.72 -0.32 -24.30
C VAL A 263 -11.60 -0.86 -25.72
N GLN A 264 -12.42 -0.34 -26.63
CA GLN A 264 -12.31 -0.62 -28.06
C GLN A 264 -11.13 0.18 -28.61
N TYR A 265 -9.99 -0.49 -28.77
CA TYR A 265 -8.77 0.08 -29.30
C TYR A 265 -7.94 -1.04 -29.93
N THR A 266 -7.27 -0.72 -31.03
CA THR A 266 -6.34 -1.62 -31.72
C THR A 266 -4.95 -1.03 -31.62
N SER A 267 -4.01 -1.81 -31.14
CA SER A 267 -2.63 -1.39 -30.96
C SER A 267 -1.95 -1.08 -32.30
N VAL A 268 -1.04 -0.11 -32.27
CA VAL A 268 -0.38 0.38 -33.48
C VAL A 268 0.76 -0.55 -33.92
N GLY A 269 1.42 -1.24 -32.99
CA GLY A 269 2.55 -2.12 -33.31
C GLY A 269 3.88 -1.38 -33.49
N ASP A 270 4.05 -0.21 -32.85
CA ASP A 270 5.21 0.68 -33.01
C ASP A 270 6.11 0.74 -31.76
N GLY A 271 6.18 -0.36 -31.00
CA GLY A 271 6.91 -0.35 -29.74
C GLY A 271 6.17 0.42 -28.65
N HIS A 272 4.84 0.37 -28.68
CA HIS A 272 3.91 1.01 -27.74
C HIS A 272 3.99 2.55 -27.72
N ALA A 273 4.73 3.18 -28.65
CA ALA A 273 5.02 4.60 -28.64
C ALA A 273 3.76 5.44 -28.79
N THR A 274 2.99 5.13 -29.84
CA THR A 274 1.74 5.83 -30.12
C THR A 274 0.66 5.46 -29.11
N ASP A 275 0.65 4.21 -28.66
CA ASP A 275 -0.38 3.70 -27.74
C ASP A 275 -0.31 4.38 -26.36
N VAL A 276 0.89 4.54 -25.79
CA VAL A 276 1.04 5.26 -24.50
C VAL A 276 0.76 6.76 -24.64
N GLN A 277 1.11 7.35 -25.80
CA GLN A 277 0.83 8.76 -26.07
C GLN A 277 -0.69 9.02 -26.14
N ARG A 278 -1.42 8.18 -26.89
CA ARG A 278 -2.88 8.27 -26.99
C ARG A 278 -3.57 8.01 -25.68
N PHE A 279 -3.09 7.03 -24.92
CA PHE A 279 -3.65 6.72 -23.61
C PHE A 279 -3.48 7.88 -22.59
N ALA A 280 -2.37 8.63 -22.70
CA ALA A 280 -2.13 9.81 -21.87
C ALA A 280 -2.84 11.08 -22.39
N GLY A 281 -3.19 11.14 -23.68
CA GLY A 281 -3.90 12.24 -24.31
C GLY A 281 -5.32 12.37 -23.77
N THR A 282 -5.79 13.61 -23.53
CA THR A 282 -7.11 13.88 -22.90
C THR A 282 -8.18 14.35 -23.89
N THR A 283 -7.78 14.69 -25.11
CA THR A 283 -8.66 15.30 -26.12
C THR A 283 -8.24 14.93 -27.54
N ASP A 284 -7.62 13.77 -27.73
CA ASP A 284 -7.09 13.35 -29.03
C ASP A 284 -8.04 12.39 -29.77
N GLY A 285 -9.19 12.08 -29.16
CA GLY A 285 -10.21 11.20 -29.69
C GLY A 285 -9.97 9.72 -29.38
N TYR A 286 -8.90 9.38 -28.66
CA TYR A 286 -8.56 8.01 -28.30
C TYR A 286 -8.68 7.81 -26.80
N MET A 287 -9.61 6.95 -26.38
CA MET A 287 -9.74 6.55 -24.97
C MET A 287 -9.94 7.73 -24.01
N ASP A 288 -10.39 8.91 -24.47
CA ASP A 288 -10.50 10.12 -23.65
C ASP A 288 -11.38 9.92 -22.39
N ASP A 289 -12.32 8.98 -22.43
CA ASP A 289 -13.20 8.65 -21.31
C ASP A 289 -12.48 7.90 -20.16
N VAL A 290 -11.26 7.40 -20.40
CA VAL A 290 -10.46 6.73 -19.35
C VAL A 290 -10.02 7.69 -18.25
N HIS A 291 -9.89 9.00 -18.55
CA HIS A 291 -9.52 10.03 -17.57
C HIS A 291 -10.65 10.30 -16.58
N ALA A 292 -11.89 10.40 -17.07
CA ALA A 292 -13.06 10.49 -16.18
C ALA A 292 -13.19 9.25 -15.28
N SER A 293 -12.96 8.06 -15.85
CA SER A 293 -12.93 6.81 -15.09
C SER A 293 -11.79 6.78 -14.07
N ARG A 294 -10.60 7.27 -14.43
CA ARG A 294 -9.44 7.36 -13.56
C ARG A 294 -9.76 8.20 -12.33
N ASP A 295 -10.34 9.38 -12.54
CA ASP A 295 -10.67 10.31 -11.47
C ASP A 295 -11.80 9.76 -10.59
N ALA A 296 -12.83 9.16 -11.18
CA ALA A 296 -13.96 8.56 -10.44
C ALA A 296 -13.54 7.40 -9.53
N ASN A 297 -12.48 6.67 -9.89
CA ASN A 297 -11.92 5.59 -9.09
C ASN A 297 -10.67 6.01 -8.31
N ALA A 298 -10.32 7.31 -8.34
CA ALA A 298 -9.14 7.88 -7.73
C ALA A 298 -7.84 7.09 -8.02
N ALA A 299 -7.68 6.65 -9.26
CA ALA A 299 -6.51 5.90 -9.67
C ALA A 299 -5.29 6.83 -9.85
N ASP A 300 -4.28 6.63 -9.00
CA ASP A 300 -3.00 7.32 -9.05
C ASP A 300 -2.23 7.00 -10.33
N VAL A 301 -2.34 5.76 -10.83
CA VAL A 301 -1.66 5.27 -12.02
C VAL A 301 -2.67 4.66 -13.00
N ASN A 302 -2.44 4.86 -14.30
CA ASN A 302 -3.18 4.17 -15.36
C ASN A 302 -2.26 3.25 -16.17
N VAL A 303 -2.67 2.00 -16.36
CA VAL A 303 -1.95 1.03 -17.19
C VAL A 303 -2.89 0.50 -18.28
N LEU A 304 -2.45 0.58 -19.54
CA LEU A 304 -3.13 -0.01 -20.68
C LEU A 304 -2.51 -1.36 -21.01
N VAL A 305 -3.29 -2.44 -20.92
CA VAL A 305 -2.90 -3.77 -21.37
C VAL A 305 -3.26 -3.93 -22.84
N ILE A 306 -2.26 -4.21 -23.67
CA ILE A 306 -2.36 -4.22 -25.13
C ILE A 306 -1.91 -5.54 -25.75
N ASP A 307 -2.20 -5.71 -27.05
CA ASP A 307 -1.77 -6.84 -27.88
C ASP A 307 -0.79 -6.34 -28.95
N ASP A 308 0.42 -6.01 -28.50
CA ASP A 308 1.57 -5.60 -29.29
C ASP A 308 2.78 -6.33 -28.70
N ASP A 309 3.38 -7.24 -29.46
CA ASP A 309 4.51 -8.07 -29.01
C ASP A 309 5.87 -7.49 -29.43
N SER A 310 5.90 -6.24 -29.92
CA SER A 310 7.14 -5.56 -30.33
C SER A 310 8.09 -5.32 -29.15
N ASN A 311 7.54 -5.12 -27.95
CA ASN A 311 8.25 -5.15 -26.67
C ASN A 311 7.28 -5.45 -25.52
N CYS A 312 7.79 -5.50 -24.29
CA CYS A 312 6.95 -5.88 -23.15
C CYS A 312 6.19 -4.71 -22.51
N GLY A 313 6.59 -3.47 -22.75
CA GLY A 313 5.96 -2.33 -22.11
C GLY A 313 6.60 -0.99 -22.43
N ARG A 314 5.88 0.06 -22.05
CA ARG A 314 6.38 1.43 -22.13
C ARG A 314 5.64 2.35 -21.16
N ALA A 315 6.39 2.95 -20.25
CA ALA A 315 5.95 4.09 -19.46
C ALA A 315 6.00 5.40 -20.28
N SER A 316 5.19 6.38 -19.88
CA SER A 316 5.16 7.70 -20.49
C SER A 316 6.38 8.58 -20.14
N SER A 317 7.04 8.29 -19.01
CA SER A 317 8.04 9.17 -18.39
C SER A 317 8.90 8.43 -17.35
N ILE A 318 10.08 8.97 -17.05
CA ILE A 318 10.89 8.58 -15.88
C ILE A 318 10.59 9.54 -14.74
N GLY A 319 9.92 9.03 -13.71
CA GLY A 319 9.20 9.84 -12.74
C GLY A 319 7.93 10.43 -13.35
N SER A 320 6.93 10.66 -12.52
CA SER A 320 5.63 11.10 -12.99
C SER A 320 5.00 12.15 -12.09
N ASN A 321 3.91 12.75 -12.58
CA ASN A 321 2.97 13.50 -11.78
C ASN A 321 1.54 13.01 -12.06
N ALA A 322 0.59 13.61 -11.36
CA ALA A 322 -0.85 13.39 -11.51
C ALA A 322 -1.38 13.37 -12.96
N ALA A 323 -0.76 14.14 -13.87
CA ALA A 323 -1.16 14.22 -15.27
C ALA A 323 -0.37 13.28 -16.20
N SER A 324 0.73 12.69 -15.73
CA SER A 324 1.64 11.92 -16.60
C SER A 324 1.77 10.44 -16.24
N ALA A 325 1.21 9.96 -15.11
CA ALA A 325 1.37 8.56 -14.68
C ALA A 325 0.56 7.56 -15.52
N PHE A 326 1.08 7.23 -16.71
CA PHE A 326 0.51 6.32 -17.70
C PHE A 326 1.58 5.34 -18.19
N ALA A 327 1.18 4.09 -18.39
CA ALA A 327 2.02 3.06 -18.99
C ALA A 327 1.20 2.12 -19.88
N THR A 328 1.90 1.40 -20.75
CA THR A 328 1.36 0.31 -21.57
C THR A 328 2.14 -0.97 -21.27
N VAL A 329 1.47 -2.12 -21.33
CA VAL A 329 2.08 -3.42 -21.07
C VAL A 329 1.50 -4.46 -22.04
N TYR A 330 2.37 -5.27 -22.65
CA TYR A 330 1.92 -6.41 -23.43
C TYR A 330 1.40 -7.50 -22.49
N TRP A 331 0.19 -8.02 -22.75
CA TRP A 331 -0.49 -8.94 -21.82
C TRP A 331 0.36 -10.18 -21.47
N ASP A 332 1.16 -10.69 -22.41
CA ASP A 332 1.97 -11.90 -22.20
C ASP A 332 3.21 -11.65 -21.33
N CYS A 333 3.65 -10.39 -21.22
CA CYS A 333 4.75 -9.97 -20.33
C CYS A 333 4.26 -9.45 -18.96
N ALA A 334 2.95 -9.21 -18.80
CA ALA A 334 2.41 -8.55 -17.61
C ALA A 334 2.73 -9.28 -16.30
N THR A 335 2.75 -10.63 -16.33
CA THR A 335 2.97 -11.49 -15.16
C THR A 335 4.08 -12.51 -15.42
N GLY A 336 4.78 -12.92 -14.36
CA GLY A 336 5.92 -13.86 -14.39
C GLY A 336 7.20 -13.24 -14.95
N TYR A 337 7.09 -12.36 -15.95
CA TYR A 337 8.16 -11.52 -16.47
C TYR A 337 8.23 -10.13 -15.80
N TYR A 338 7.18 -9.80 -15.03
CA TYR A 338 7.04 -8.63 -14.15
C TYR A 338 7.03 -7.26 -14.86
N SER A 339 6.66 -7.21 -16.14
CA SER A 339 6.63 -5.95 -16.90
C SER A 339 5.60 -4.96 -16.36
N PHE A 340 4.51 -5.43 -15.76
CA PHE A 340 3.54 -4.54 -15.11
C PHE A 340 4.18 -3.72 -13.98
N ALA A 341 4.96 -4.37 -13.10
CA ALA A 341 5.71 -3.69 -12.05
C ALA A 341 6.83 -2.81 -12.64
N HIS A 342 7.53 -3.31 -13.67
CA HIS A 342 8.62 -2.60 -14.35
C HIS A 342 8.20 -1.22 -14.86
N GLU A 343 7.10 -1.14 -15.63
CA GLU A 343 6.64 0.13 -16.18
C GLU A 343 6.16 1.12 -15.12
N ILE A 344 5.51 0.63 -14.06
CA ILE A 344 5.16 1.46 -12.90
C ILE A 344 6.43 1.93 -12.17
N GLY A 345 7.48 1.12 -12.16
CA GLY A 345 8.81 1.48 -11.68
C GLY A 345 9.36 2.72 -12.37
N HIS A 346 9.27 2.81 -13.70
CA HIS A 346 9.64 4.02 -14.44
C HIS A 346 8.86 5.24 -13.99
N LEU A 347 7.54 5.11 -13.79
CA LEU A 347 6.70 6.21 -13.28
C LEU A 347 7.07 6.63 -11.85
N LEU A 348 7.70 5.75 -11.07
CA LEU A 348 8.29 6.01 -9.75
C LEU A 348 9.75 6.50 -9.82
N SER A 349 10.27 6.79 -11.02
CA SER A 349 11.65 7.20 -11.33
C SER A 349 12.72 6.11 -11.28
N ALA A 350 12.35 4.83 -11.25
CA ALA A 350 13.31 3.75 -11.43
C ALA A 350 13.80 3.71 -12.88
N ARG A 351 15.04 3.27 -13.06
CA ARG A 351 15.77 3.20 -14.32
C ARG A 351 16.30 1.81 -14.57
N HIS A 352 16.63 1.52 -15.83
CA HIS A 352 17.27 0.27 -16.19
C HIS A 352 18.66 0.12 -15.57
N ASP A 353 19.27 -1.04 -15.73
CA ASP A 353 20.66 -1.22 -15.30
C ASP A 353 21.62 -0.28 -16.07
N PRO A 354 22.76 0.09 -15.47
CA PRO A 354 23.62 1.16 -15.99
C PRO A 354 24.25 0.88 -17.37
N ALA A 355 24.29 -0.39 -17.79
CA ALA A 355 24.83 -0.76 -19.09
C ALA A 355 23.86 -0.41 -20.23
N ASN A 356 22.56 -0.37 -19.94
CA ASN A 356 21.51 -0.07 -20.91
C ASN A 356 20.99 1.36 -20.76
N ASP A 357 21.02 1.91 -19.54
CA ASP A 357 20.72 3.31 -19.26
C ASP A 357 21.81 3.94 -18.38
N PRO A 358 22.74 4.73 -18.96
CA PRO A 358 23.78 5.40 -18.19
C PRO A 358 23.30 6.70 -17.53
N SER A 359 22.03 7.08 -17.66
CA SER A 359 21.52 8.36 -17.16
C SER A 359 21.42 8.39 -15.63
N SER A 360 21.98 9.43 -15.00
CA SER A 360 21.95 9.60 -13.54
C SER A 360 20.78 10.47 -13.03
N THR A 361 19.82 10.83 -13.88
CA THR A 361 18.75 11.80 -13.57
C THR A 361 17.39 11.13 -13.64
N PRO A 362 16.44 11.31 -12.70
CA PRO A 362 16.53 12.25 -11.58
C PRO A 362 17.35 11.73 -10.41
N TYR A 363 17.60 10.41 -10.31
CA TYR A 363 18.32 9.79 -9.20
C TYR A 363 19.50 8.96 -9.70
N ALA A 364 20.72 9.34 -9.31
CA ALA A 364 21.96 8.69 -9.78
C ALA A 364 22.13 7.23 -9.35
N TYR A 365 21.42 6.82 -8.30
CA TYR A 365 21.38 5.44 -7.78
C TYR A 365 20.16 4.66 -8.25
N GLY A 366 19.40 5.21 -9.20
CA GLY A 366 18.08 4.71 -9.56
C GLY A 366 18.05 3.50 -10.47
N HIS A 367 19.15 2.76 -10.64
CA HIS A 367 19.27 1.71 -11.65
C HIS A 367 18.92 0.30 -11.16
N GLY A 368 18.47 -0.54 -12.09
CA GLY A 368 18.42 -1.98 -11.92
C GLY A 368 19.80 -2.59 -11.65
N TYR A 369 19.82 -3.86 -11.28
CA TYR A 369 21.04 -4.62 -11.01
C TYR A 369 21.05 -5.95 -11.76
N GLN A 370 22.19 -6.26 -12.37
CA GLN A 370 22.49 -7.55 -12.98
C GLN A 370 23.62 -8.23 -12.20
N TYR A 371 23.45 -9.53 -11.90
CA TYR A 371 24.51 -10.40 -11.44
C TYR A 371 24.82 -11.45 -12.51
N ALA A 372 25.94 -11.24 -13.21
CA ALA A 372 26.34 -12.08 -14.34
C ALA A 372 27.82 -12.53 -14.20
N PRO A 373 28.14 -13.39 -13.22
CA PRO A 373 29.50 -13.92 -13.09
C PRO A 373 29.90 -14.78 -14.30
N ALA A 374 31.20 -15.00 -14.46
CA ALA A 374 31.76 -15.83 -15.53
C ALA A 374 31.29 -17.30 -15.46
N SER A 375 30.97 -17.79 -14.26
CA SER A 375 30.42 -19.13 -14.03
C SER A 375 29.37 -19.09 -12.92
N GLY A 376 28.38 -19.98 -12.97
CA GLY A 376 27.29 -20.06 -12.00
C GLY A 376 25.97 -19.46 -12.49
N ALA A 377 24.97 -19.44 -11.60
CA ALA A 377 23.65 -18.92 -11.91
C ALA A 377 23.69 -17.38 -12.04
N ARG A 378 23.15 -16.88 -13.15
CA ARG A 378 22.98 -15.45 -13.41
C ARG A 378 21.56 -15.03 -13.08
N TRP A 379 21.39 -13.83 -12.55
CA TRP A 379 20.08 -13.27 -12.22
C TRP A 379 20.09 -11.74 -12.33
N ARG A 380 18.89 -11.17 -12.41
CA ARG A 380 18.67 -9.73 -12.55
C ARG A 380 17.46 -9.26 -11.75
N THR A 381 17.44 -8.00 -11.34
CA THR A 381 16.29 -7.37 -10.66
C THR A 381 15.24 -6.88 -11.67
N ILE A 382 14.06 -6.47 -11.20
CA ILE A 382 12.90 -6.07 -12.03
C ILE A 382 13.29 -5.07 -13.14
N MET A 383 14.02 -4.00 -12.80
CA MET A 383 14.38 -2.97 -13.78
C MET A 383 15.56 -3.34 -14.69
N ALA A 384 16.26 -4.45 -14.47
CA ALA A 384 17.42 -4.78 -15.29
C ALA A 384 17.01 -5.54 -16.56
N TYR A 385 17.69 -5.22 -17.67
CA TYR A 385 17.61 -5.94 -18.94
C TYR A 385 18.28 -7.30 -18.87
N GLN A 386 18.13 -8.09 -19.93
CA GLN A 386 18.67 -9.43 -19.99
C GLN A 386 20.20 -9.34 -19.97
N CYS A 387 20.83 -10.25 -19.23
CA CYS A 387 22.27 -10.27 -19.11
C CYS A 387 22.93 -10.51 -20.47
N SER A 388 23.97 -9.72 -20.78
CA SER A 388 24.63 -9.79 -22.09
C SER A 388 25.19 -11.20 -22.37
N GLY A 389 24.90 -11.70 -23.57
CA GLY A 389 25.43 -12.97 -24.11
C GLY A 389 24.92 -14.26 -23.47
N THR A 390 24.12 -14.22 -22.39
CA THR A 390 23.52 -15.43 -21.79
C THR A 390 22.31 -15.07 -20.95
N ALA A 391 21.26 -15.89 -21.03
CA ALA A 391 20.04 -15.68 -20.25
C ALA A 391 20.29 -15.62 -18.73
N CYS A 392 19.54 -14.74 -18.06
CA CYS A 392 19.52 -14.67 -16.61
C CYS A 392 18.10 -14.50 -16.08
N THR A 393 17.80 -15.18 -14.98
CA THR A 393 16.46 -15.15 -14.39
C THR A 393 16.17 -13.76 -13.82
N ARG A 394 15.05 -13.16 -14.23
CA ARG A 394 14.53 -11.97 -13.57
C ARG A 394 13.87 -12.38 -12.26
N LEU A 395 14.42 -11.94 -11.14
CA LEU A 395 13.86 -12.17 -9.82
C LEU A 395 12.89 -11.03 -9.50
N ASN A 396 11.80 -11.34 -8.79
CA ASN A 396 10.81 -10.36 -8.35
C ASN A 396 11.32 -9.54 -7.15
N TYR A 397 12.39 -8.79 -7.41
CA TYR A 397 13.08 -7.92 -6.48
C TYR A 397 13.51 -6.66 -7.22
N TRP A 398 13.28 -5.51 -6.60
CA TRP A 398 13.91 -4.23 -6.89
C TRP A 398 15.34 -4.21 -6.35
N SER A 399 16.25 -3.53 -7.06
CA SER A 399 17.64 -3.45 -6.62
C SER A 399 17.77 -2.79 -5.24
N ASN A 400 18.43 -3.51 -4.34
CA ASN A 400 18.57 -3.15 -2.93
C ASN A 400 19.87 -3.77 -2.37
N PRO A 401 20.90 -2.97 -2.00
CA PRO A 401 22.14 -3.46 -1.43
C PRO A 401 21.99 -4.08 -0.02
N ASP A 402 20.85 -3.85 0.65
CA ASP A 402 20.55 -4.43 1.95
C ASP A 402 19.91 -5.82 1.87
N VAL A 403 19.55 -6.27 0.67
CA VAL A 403 19.04 -7.62 0.40
C VAL A 403 20.11 -8.42 -0.33
N THR A 404 20.32 -9.68 0.06
CA THR A 404 21.25 -10.59 -0.60
C THR A 404 20.52 -11.81 -1.18
N TYR A 405 20.95 -12.27 -2.36
CA TYR A 405 20.53 -13.52 -2.98
C TYR A 405 21.73 -14.44 -3.14
N ASN A 406 21.70 -15.59 -2.47
CA ASN A 406 22.84 -16.50 -2.28
C ASN A 406 24.10 -15.76 -1.77
N GLY A 407 23.93 -14.87 -0.79
CA GLY A 407 25.01 -14.08 -0.19
C GLY A 407 25.54 -12.93 -1.07
N VAL A 408 24.99 -12.72 -2.27
CA VAL A 408 25.36 -11.61 -3.15
C VAL A 408 24.35 -10.48 -2.99
N ALA A 409 24.83 -9.26 -2.71
CA ALA A 409 23.97 -8.08 -2.62
C ALA A 409 23.21 -7.83 -3.92
N MET A 410 21.91 -7.53 -3.82
CA MET A 410 21.02 -7.29 -4.96
C MET A 410 21.10 -5.84 -5.45
N GLY A 411 22.29 -5.23 -5.43
CA GLY A 411 22.48 -3.83 -5.78
C GLY A 411 23.73 -3.23 -5.15
N ASN A 412 23.89 -1.92 -5.31
CA ASN A 412 24.92 -1.13 -4.67
C ASN A 412 24.39 0.26 -4.34
N THR A 413 24.95 0.90 -3.31
CA THR A 413 24.40 2.14 -2.74
C THR A 413 24.45 3.34 -3.68
N ASN A 414 25.41 3.35 -4.62
CA ASN A 414 25.71 4.52 -5.44
C ASN A 414 24.99 4.53 -6.79
N LEU A 415 24.67 3.35 -7.33
CA LEU A 415 24.26 3.21 -8.72
C LEU A 415 23.01 2.32 -8.86
N SER A 416 22.96 1.16 -8.20
CA SER A 416 21.85 0.20 -8.36
C SER A 416 21.04 0.04 -7.08
N HIS A 417 20.11 0.96 -6.85
CA HIS A 417 19.30 1.06 -5.63
C HIS A 417 17.87 1.57 -5.91
N ASN A 418 17.13 0.88 -6.79
CA ASN A 418 15.73 1.20 -7.08
C ASN A 418 14.90 1.30 -5.80
N GLN A 419 15.09 0.41 -4.82
CA GLN A 419 14.32 0.43 -3.57
C GLN A 419 14.31 1.82 -2.93
N ARG A 420 15.45 2.49 -2.91
CA ARG A 420 15.59 3.83 -2.33
C ARG A 420 14.79 4.86 -3.12
N VAL A 421 14.83 4.78 -4.45
CA VAL A 421 14.03 5.65 -5.31
C VAL A 421 12.54 5.43 -5.04
N LEU A 422 12.08 4.18 -5.04
CA LEU A 422 10.67 3.88 -4.83
C LEU A 422 10.18 4.32 -3.44
N VAL A 423 10.96 4.14 -2.37
CA VAL A 423 10.59 4.67 -1.05
C VAL A 423 10.50 6.20 -1.06
N GLN A 424 11.41 6.87 -1.76
CA GLN A 424 11.38 8.33 -1.87
C GLN A 424 10.18 8.83 -2.68
N THR A 425 9.69 8.06 -3.65
CA THR A 425 8.65 8.54 -4.59
C THR A 425 7.25 8.00 -4.31
N LYS A 426 7.10 6.90 -3.57
CA LYS A 426 5.79 6.25 -3.33
C LYS A 426 4.73 7.18 -2.73
N ALA A 427 5.11 8.02 -1.76
CA ALA A 427 4.17 8.94 -1.12
C ALA A 427 3.68 10.02 -2.09
N ALA A 428 4.56 10.48 -2.99
CA ALA A 428 4.18 11.43 -4.03
C ALA A 428 3.18 10.81 -5.01
N MET A 429 3.43 9.57 -5.45
CA MET A 429 2.54 8.87 -6.38
C MET A 429 1.18 8.57 -5.73
N ALA A 430 1.17 8.07 -4.50
CA ALA A 430 -0.07 7.81 -3.75
C ALA A 430 -0.92 9.06 -3.49
N ALA A 431 -0.34 10.26 -3.67
CA ALA A 431 -1.03 11.55 -3.51
C ALA A 431 -1.47 12.17 -4.84
N PHE A 432 -1.35 11.47 -5.98
CA PHE A 432 -1.77 12.01 -7.28
C PHE A 432 -3.28 12.19 -7.39
N ARG A 433 -4.04 11.35 -6.71
CA ARG A 433 -5.49 11.52 -6.54
C ARG A 433 -5.83 11.43 -5.05
N ALA A 434 -6.71 12.32 -4.60
CA ALA A 434 -7.25 12.23 -3.25
C ALA A 434 -7.93 10.88 -3.08
N ASP A 435 -7.79 10.25 -1.91
CA ASP A 435 -8.44 8.99 -1.67
C ASP A 435 -9.89 9.19 -1.22
N PRO A 436 -10.91 8.69 -1.98
CA PRO A 436 -12.31 8.84 -1.60
C PRO A 436 -12.66 8.15 -0.27
N GLY A 437 -11.79 7.24 0.20
CA GLY A 437 -11.91 6.58 1.50
C GLY A 437 -10.75 6.85 2.45
N ALA A 438 -9.88 7.83 2.19
CA ALA A 438 -8.90 8.23 3.20
C ALA A 438 -9.58 9.09 4.25
N ASN A 439 -9.42 8.69 5.51
CA ASN A 439 -9.85 9.46 6.66
C ASN A 439 -9.27 10.89 6.62
N VAL A 440 -10.16 11.88 6.68
CA VAL A 440 -9.85 13.29 6.83
C VAL A 440 -9.88 13.64 8.32
N ALA A 441 -8.70 13.84 8.90
CA ALA A 441 -8.58 14.16 10.32
C ALA A 441 -9.56 15.26 10.78
N PRO A 442 -10.15 15.15 11.99
CA PRO A 442 -11.19 16.05 12.46
C PRO A 442 -10.64 17.48 12.58
N THR A 443 -11.53 18.46 12.59
CA THR A 443 -11.16 19.83 12.95
C THR A 443 -11.46 20.08 14.43
N ALA A 444 -10.41 20.18 15.24
CA ALA A 444 -10.55 20.48 16.67
C ALA A 444 -11.03 21.93 16.85
N ASN A 445 -12.11 22.13 17.60
CA ASN A 445 -12.61 23.45 17.90
C ASN A 445 -13.36 23.50 19.24
N PHE A 446 -13.33 24.66 19.90
CA PHE A 446 -14.10 24.89 21.12
C PHE A 446 -14.35 26.36 21.38
N SER A 447 -15.36 26.63 22.20
CA SER A 447 -15.62 27.93 22.84
C SER A 447 -15.59 27.79 24.36
N SER A 448 -15.44 28.90 25.08
CA SER A 448 -15.36 28.93 26.53
C SER A 448 -16.08 30.16 27.10
N SER A 449 -16.74 29.99 28.24
CA SER A 449 -17.37 31.06 29.01
C SER A 449 -16.93 31.00 30.47
N ALA A 450 -16.35 32.10 30.97
CA ALA A 450 -15.84 32.20 32.33
C ALA A 450 -16.80 32.96 33.25
N SER A 451 -17.03 32.43 34.45
CA SER A 451 -17.76 33.07 35.54
C SER A 451 -16.95 32.89 36.83
N GLY A 452 -16.34 33.97 37.29
CA GLY A 452 -15.38 33.91 38.40
C GLY A 452 -14.17 33.03 38.03
N LEU A 453 -13.89 32.04 38.89
CA LEU A 453 -12.83 31.05 38.69
C LEU A 453 -13.28 29.82 37.89
N THR A 454 -14.56 29.73 37.50
CA THR A 454 -15.12 28.58 36.79
C THR A 454 -15.33 28.89 35.32
N VAL A 455 -14.92 27.98 34.45
CA VAL A 455 -15.08 28.05 33.00
C VAL A 455 -15.91 26.88 32.53
N ALA A 456 -16.95 27.17 31.75
CA ALA A 456 -17.67 26.17 30.97
C ALA A 456 -17.07 26.13 29.56
N PHE A 457 -16.69 24.93 29.10
CA PHE A 457 -16.20 24.70 27.74
C PHE A 457 -17.28 24.01 26.91
N THR A 458 -17.40 24.43 25.65
CA THR A 458 -18.25 23.78 24.66
C THR A 458 -17.38 23.32 23.51
N ASP A 459 -17.31 22.02 23.29
CA ASP A 459 -16.69 21.43 22.10
C ASP A 459 -17.53 21.76 20.86
N THR A 460 -16.86 22.30 19.85
CA THR A 460 -17.45 22.63 18.54
C THR A 460 -16.65 21.98 17.40
N SER A 461 -15.91 20.92 17.71
CA SER A 461 -15.12 20.15 16.76
C SER A 461 -16.03 19.44 15.77
N THR A 462 -15.55 19.29 14.55
CA THR A 462 -16.28 18.63 13.47
C THR A 462 -15.40 17.60 12.79
N ASP A 463 -16.05 16.62 12.19
CA ASP A 463 -15.42 15.64 11.32
C ASP A 463 -16.24 15.57 10.03
N SER A 464 -15.56 15.62 8.88
CA SER A 464 -16.22 15.82 7.58
C SER A 464 -16.67 14.54 6.90
N ASP A 465 -16.01 13.44 7.22
CA ASP A 465 -16.19 12.12 6.63
C ASP A 465 -16.44 11.03 7.68
N GLY A 466 -16.27 11.34 8.97
CA GLY A 466 -16.52 10.42 10.07
C GLY A 466 -17.20 11.06 11.28
N SER A 467 -16.83 10.54 12.46
CA SER A 467 -17.32 10.98 13.75
C SER A 467 -16.21 11.07 14.80
N ILE A 468 -16.30 12.04 15.72
CA ILE A 468 -15.29 12.19 16.78
C ILE A 468 -15.44 11.09 17.84
N ALA A 469 -14.55 10.11 17.81
CA ALA A 469 -14.47 9.00 18.75
C ALA A 469 -13.99 9.40 20.16
N SER A 470 -13.04 10.33 20.29
CA SER A 470 -12.52 10.72 21.62
C SER A 470 -12.05 12.17 21.74
N ARG A 471 -11.97 12.65 22.99
CA ARG A 471 -11.59 14.01 23.38
C ARG A 471 -10.61 13.98 24.54
N SER A 472 -9.61 14.85 24.50
CA SER A 472 -8.64 15.04 25.59
C SER A 472 -8.42 16.54 25.80
N TRP A 473 -8.85 17.04 26.95
CA TRP A 473 -8.65 18.41 27.41
C TRP A 473 -7.43 18.49 28.33
N ASN A 474 -6.63 19.53 28.15
CA ASN A 474 -5.64 20.01 29.12
C ASN A 474 -5.95 21.47 29.44
N PHE A 475 -6.18 21.79 30.71
CA PHE A 475 -6.61 23.12 31.12
C PHE A 475 -5.47 24.09 31.41
N GLY A 476 -4.20 23.68 31.21
CA GLY A 476 -3.04 24.54 31.43
C GLY A 476 -2.63 24.70 32.90
N ASP A 477 -3.28 23.97 33.82
CA ASP A 477 -3.00 23.94 35.26
C ASP A 477 -2.66 22.53 35.77
N SER A 478 -2.18 21.65 34.88
CA SER A 478 -1.92 20.21 35.08
C SER A 478 -3.14 19.30 35.21
N THR A 479 -4.36 19.84 35.16
CA THR A 479 -5.58 19.02 35.15
C THR A 479 -6.10 18.76 33.73
N THR A 480 -6.82 17.64 33.58
CA THR A 480 -7.32 17.15 32.28
C THR A 480 -8.79 16.71 32.37
N SER A 481 -9.42 16.51 31.22
CA SER A 481 -10.77 15.93 31.13
C SER A 481 -10.97 15.22 29.79
N THR A 482 -11.87 14.23 29.75
CA THR A 482 -12.33 13.57 28.52
C THR A 482 -13.80 13.84 28.21
N ALA A 483 -14.47 14.67 29.03
CA ALA A 483 -15.86 15.02 28.81
C ALA A 483 -16.03 15.87 27.54
N THR A 484 -17.17 15.74 26.86
CA THR A 484 -17.48 16.56 25.67
C THR A 484 -17.51 18.04 25.99
N ASN A 485 -18.22 18.44 27.05
CA ASN A 485 -18.36 19.84 27.47
C ASN A 485 -17.98 19.97 28.95
N PRO A 486 -16.68 20.02 29.30
CA PRO A 486 -16.27 20.05 30.69
C PRO A 486 -16.54 21.41 31.35
N SER A 487 -16.77 21.38 32.66
CA SER A 487 -16.69 22.55 33.53
C SER A 487 -15.44 22.47 34.39
N LYS A 488 -14.64 23.53 34.43
CA LYS A 488 -13.35 23.59 35.13
C LYS A 488 -13.30 24.80 36.05
N THR A 489 -13.01 24.56 37.33
CA THR A 489 -12.70 25.62 38.30
C THR A 489 -11.20 25.69 38.56
N TYR A 490 -10.62 26.88 38.44
CA TYR A 490 -9.21 27.13 38.71
C TYR A 490 -8.99 27.55 40.17
N ALA A 491 -7.83 27.21 40.73
CA ALA A 491 -7.49 27.52 42.11
C ALA A 491 -7.17 29.01 42.33
N ALA A 492 -6.73 29.71 41.28
CA ALA A 492 -6.33 31.12 41.34
C ALA A 492 -6.82 31.87 40.10
N ALA A 493 -6.93 33.19 40.23
CA ALA A 493 -7.12 34.08 39.08
C ALA A 493 -5.87 34.04 38.18
N GLY A 494 -6.07 34.12 36.87
CA GLY A 494 -4.96 34.06 35.91
C GLY A 494 -5.44 33.79 34.49
N THR A 495 -4.46 33.73 33.58
CA THR A 495 -4.66 33.31 32.19
C THR A 495 -4.09 31.91 32.01
N TYR A 496 -4.90 31.00 31.50
CA TYR A 496 -4.55 29.60 31.30
C TYR A 496 -4.61 29.24 29.82
N THR A 497 -3.62 28.49 29.35
CA THR A 497 -3.59 27.95 27.98
C THR A 497 -4.30 26.61 27.96
N VAL A 498 -5.47 26.56 27.32
CA VAL A 498 -6.31 25.37 27.25
C VAL A 498 -6.12 24.70 25.89
N THR A 499 -5.95 23.39 25.90
CA THR A 499 -5.76 22.56 24.70
C THR A 499 -6.83 21.48 24.65
N LEU A 500 -7.50 21.35 23.51
CA LEU A 500 -8.39 20.24 23.17
C LEU A 500 -7.76 19.44 22.03
N THR A 501 -7.54 18.16 22.26
CA THR A 501 -7.20 17.18 21.22
C THR A 501 -8.41 16.28 20.97
N VAL A 502 -8.80 16.11 19.72
CA VAL A 502 -9.86 15.19 19.29
C VAL A 502 -9.31 14.10 18.39
N THR A 503 -9.90 12.91 18.47
CA THR A 503 -9.60 11.75 17.62
C THR A 503 -10.89 11.28 16.96
N ASP A 504 -10.87 11.03 15.65
CA ASP A 504 -12.00 10.46 14.90
C ASP A 504 -12.12 8.93 15.05
N ASP A 505 -13.15 8.36 14.44
CA ASP A 505 -13.46 6.94 14.40
C ASP A 505 -12.51 6.08 13.57
N ASP A 506 -11.69 6.71 12.73
CA ASP A 506 -10.63 6.08 11.94
C ASP A 506 -9.21 6.35 12.53
N GLY A 507 -9.14 6.94 13.72
CA GLY A 507 -7.94 7.12 14.53
C GLY A 507 -7.08 8.36 14.25
N ALA A 508 -7.44 9.24 13.31
CA ALA A 508 -6.68 10.48 13.09
C ALA A 508 -7.04 11.55 14.12
N THR A 509 -6.12 12.49 14.36
CA THR A 509 -6.23 13.45 15.47
C THR A 509 -5.97 14.88 15.04
N ASN A 510 -6.61 15.81 15.74
CA ASN A 510 -6.35 17.25 15.59
C ASN A 510 -6.40 17.95 16.94
N THR A 511 -5.75 19.10 17.05
CA THR A 511 -5.61 19.84 18.33
C THR A 511 -5.85 21.33 18.14
N LYS A 512 -6.68 21.92 19.02
CA LYS A 512 -6.85 23.36 19.17
C LYS A 512 -6.31 23.83 20.51
N THR A 513 -5.64 24.98 20.52
CA THR A 513 -5.21 25.67 21.74
C THR A 513 -5.77 27.09 21.78
N ALA A 514 -6.29 27.53 22.92
CA ALA A 514 -6.73 28.91 23.16
C ALA A 514 -6.49 29.33 24.62
N THR A 515 -6.34 30.63 24.87
CA THR A 515 -6.20 31.16 26.23
C THR A 515 -7.57 31.47 26.84
N VAL A 516 -7.70 31.21 28.15
CA VAL A 516 -8.87 31.60 28.94
C VAL A 516 -8.40 32.38 30.17
N THR A 517 -9.01 33.54 30.42
CA THR A 517 -8.74 34.35 31.61
C THR A 517 -9.86 34.15 32.62
N VAL A 518 -9.49 33.83 33.86
CA VAL A 518 -10.39 33.71 35.00
C VAL A 518 -9.99 34.68 36.10
N GLY A 519 -10.96 35.17 36.86
CA GLY A 519 -10.75 36.17 37.89
C GLY A 519 -11.70 35.95 39.06
N THR A 520 -11.31 36.35 40.26
CA THR A 520 -12.26 36.42 41.37
C THR A 520 -13.36 37.43 41.03
N SER A 521 -14.63 37.09 41.27
CA SER A 521 -15.72 38.05 41.17
C SER A 521 -15.39 39.21 42.12
N GLY A 522 -15.25 40.43 41.60
CA GLY A 522 -14.81 41.57 42.40
C GLY A 522 -15.74 41.82 43.59
N VAL A 523 -15.17 42.09 44.76
CA VAL A 523 -15.92 42.64 45.88
C VAL A 523 -16.28 44.08 45.51
N GLN A 524 -17.56 44.36 45.28
CA GLN A 524 -18.04 45.74 45.16
C GLN A 524 -18.20 46.32 46.55
N THR A 525 -17.53 47.44 46.80
CA THR A 525 -17.68 48.19 48.05
C THR A 525 -18.65 49.33 47.82
N TYR A 526 -19.72 49.36 48.61
CA TYR A 526 -20.71 50.42 48.64
C TYR A 526 -20.49 51.25 49.89
N THR A 527 -20.08 52.50 49.74
CA THR A 527 -19.84 53.39 50.88
C THR A 527 -20.82 54.57 50.82
N ASN A 528 -21.49 54.80 51.95
CA ASN A 528 -22.15 56.08 52.23
C ASN A 528 -21.23 56.85 53.19
N GLY A 529 -20.51 57.85 52.67
CA GLY A 529 -19.49 58.59 53.42
C GLY A 529 -20.04 59.65 54.36
N THR A 530 -21.36 59.85 54.39
CA THR A 530 -22.02 60.91 55.14
C THR A 530 -23.32 60.40 55.76
N ASP A 531 -23.46 60.61 57.07
CA ASP A 531 -24.74 60.41 57.76
C ASP A 531 -25.76 61.40 57.21
N VAL A 532 -26.92 60.87 56.82
CA VAL A 532 -28.01 61.67 56.25
C VAL A 532 -29.09 61.82 57.31
N ASN A 533 -29.29 63.05 57.77
CA ASN A 533 -30.33 63.35 58.75
C ASN A 533 -31.70 63.33 58.07
N ILE A 534 -32.63 62.50 58.57
CA ILE A 534 -34.02 62.45 58.10
C ILE A 534 -34.89 63.16 59.15
N PRO A 535 -35.32 64.41 58.90
CA PRO A 535 -36.22 65.11 59.82
C PRO A 535 -37.64 64.54 59.73
N ASP A 536 -38.30 64.44 60.89
CA ASP A 536 -39.72 64.06 60.97
C ASP A 536 -40.57 65.11 60.26
N ASN A 537 -41.31 64.66 59.22
CA ASN A 537 -42.20 65.39 58.29
C ASN A 537 -41.69 65.67 56.85
N ASN A 538 -40.67 64.94 56.38
CA ASN A 538 -40.20 65.09 55.00
C ASN A 538 -41.22 64.65 53.92
N ALA A 539 -41.96 65.61 53.37
CA ALA A 539 -42.91 65.42 52.27
C ALA A 539 -42.25 65.24 50.89
N THR A 540 -40.93 65.40 50.76
CA THR A 540 -40.22 65.39 49.48
C THR A 540 -39.21 64.24 49.29
N GLY A 541 -39.07 63.36 50.30
CA GLY A 541 -38.08 62.27 50.28
C GLY A 541 -36.65 62.76 50.51
N VAL A 542 -35.76 61.90 51.02
CA VAL A 542 -34.30 62.20 51.09
C VAL A 542 -33.59 61.29 50.10
N SER A 543 -32.73 61.87 49.26
CA SER A 543 -31.86 61.12 48.36
C SER A 543 -30.44 61.10 48.92
N SER A 544 -29.85 59.92 49.05
CA SER A 544 -28.43 59.75 49.34
C SER A 544 -27.74 59.11 48.13
N SER A 545 -26.62 59.69 47.69
CA SER A 545 -25.79 59.10 46.64
C SER A 545 -24.88 58.03 47.24
N ILE A 546 -25.08 56.77 46.87
CA ILE A 546 -24.12 55.69 47.15
C ILE A 546 -22.98 55.80 46.15
N VAL A 547 -21.75 55.88 46.63
CA VAL A 547 -20.56 55.76 45.77
C VAL A 547 -20.23 54.27 45.62
N VAL A 548 -20.23 53.79 44.38
CA VAL A 548 -19.77 52.43 44.05
C VAL A 548 -18.32 52.53 43.58
N SER A 549 -17.41 51.84 44.26
CA SER A 549 -16.00 51.79 43.87
C SER A 549 -15.50 50.35 43.78
N GLY A 550 -14.42 50.13 43.01
CA GLY A 550 -13.78 48.81 42.87
C GLY A 550 -14.43 47.84 41.87
N ARG A 551 -15.18 48.34 40.87
CA ARG A 551 -15.83 47.47 39.86
C ARG A 551 -14.78 46.67 39.09
N THR A 552 -14.74 45.36 39.33
CA THR A 552 -13.97 44.39 38.54
C THR A 552 -14.89 43.24 38.15
N GLY A 553 -15.21 43.13 36.85
CA GLY A 553 -16.14 42.14 36.28
C GLY A 553 -16.97 42.66 35.08
N ASN A 554 -17.55 41.75 34.29
CA ASN A 554 -18.22 42.01 33.00
C ASN A 554 -19.75 42.27 33.10
N ALA A 555 -20.28 42.63 34.27
CA ALA A 555 -21.72 42.88 34.41
C ALA A 555 -22.15 44.10 33.56
N PRO A 556 -23.27 44.03 32.81
CA PRO A 556 -23.76 45.14 32.00
C PRO A 556 -24.07 46.37 32.86
N THR A 557 -24.06 47.55 32.24
CA THR A 557 -24.22 48.85 32.94
C THR A 557 -25.56 49.01 33.66
N ASN A 558 -26.55 48.15 33.37
CA ASN A 558 -27.92 48.21 33.88
C ASN A 558 -28.28 47.12 34.91
N ALA A 559 -27.31 46.42 35.50
CA ALA A 559 -27.60 45.39 36.50
C ALA A 559 -28.32 45.98 37.73
N SER A 560 -29.52 45.48 38.05
CA SER A 560 -30.31 45.88 39.22
C SER A 560 -29.66 45.42 40.52
N ILE A 561 -29.66 46.28 41.54
CA ILE A 561 -29.11 45.98 42.87
C ILE A 561 -30.21 46.22 43.92
N SER A 562 -30.42 45.27 44.83
CA SER A 562 -31.29 45.42 45.99
C SER A 562 -30.46 45.78 47.22
N VAL A 563 -30.78 46.89 47.87
CA VAL A 563 -30.18 47.30 49.14
C VAL A 563 -31.21 47.07 50.24
N ASN A 564 -30.90 46.20 51.21
CA ASN A 564 -31.67 46.11 52.46
C ASN A 564 -31.14 47.16 53.42
N ILE A 565 -31.97 48.16 53.72
CA ILE A 565 -31.73 49.10 54.82
C ILE A 565 -32.27 48.42 56.08
N VAL A 566 -31.40 48.08 57.04
CA VAL A 566 -31.79 47.48 58.32
C VAL A 566 -31.99 48.57 59.35
#